data_AF-A0A1H4FMJ4-F1
#
_entry.id   AF-A0A1H4FMJ4-F1
#
_cell.length_a   1.000
_cell.length_b   1.000
_cell.length_c   1.000
_cell.angle_alpha   90.00
_cell.angle_beta   90.00
_cell.angle_gamma   90.00
#
_symmetry.space_group_name_H-M   'P 1'
#
loop_
_entity.id
_entity.type
_entity.pdbx_description
1 polymer ?
#
loop_
_entity_poly.entity_id
_entity_poly.type
_entity_poly.pdbx_seq_one_letter_code
_entity_poly.pdbx_strand_id
1 'polypeptide(L)'
;MSKESIGFRIESEKRVALDQLSQAMQRDRSTLINEAIDSYLELHYWQVELINKRLASANAGEVGVEHSEVFANLRKRLQGKLN
;
A
#
# COMPACT_ATOMS: atom_id res chain seq x y z
N MET A 1 -17.39 17.88 -2.53
CA MET A 1 -16.50 17.59 -3.67
C MET A 1 -17.37 17.28 -4.89
N SER A 2 -17.08 17.87 -6.04
CA SER A 2 -17.71 17.50 -7.32
C SER A 2 -17.29 16.09 -7.73
N LYS A 3 -18.22 15.30 -8.27
CA LYS A 3 -17.90 14.02 -8.88
C LYS A 3 -17.53 14.25 -10.33
N GLU A 4 -16.40 13.70 -10.76
CA GLU A 4 -15.94 13.74 -12.14
C GLU A 4 -16.02 12.34 -12.76
N SER A 5 -16.29 12.27 -14.06
CA SER A 5 -16.35 11.00 -14.80
C SER A 5 -15.01 10.74 -15.49
N ILE A 6 -14.44 9.56 -15.27
CA ILE A 6 -13.18 9.13 -15.89
C ILE A 6 -13.45 7.89 -16.74
N GLY A 7 -13.10 7.96 -18.03
CA GLY A 7 -13.07 6.79 -18.89
C GLY A 7 -11.75 6.03 -18.74
N PHE A 8 -11.81 4.73 -18.49
CA PHE A 8 -10.62 3.88 -18.41
C PHE A 8 -10.78 2.62 -19.26
N ARG A 9 -9.64 2.09 -19.70
CA ARG A 9 -9.59 0.82 -20.43
C ARG A 9 -9.22 -0.29 -19.46
N ILE A 10 -9.91 -1.42 -19.58
CA ILE A 10 -9.67 -2.60 -18.78
C ILE A 10 -9.95 -3.84 -19.64
N GLU A 11 -9.24 -4.92 -19.36
CA GLU A 11 -9.51 -6.22 -19.97
C GLU A 11 -10.96 -6.66 -19.71
N SER A 12 -11.59 -7.23 -20.74
CA SER A 12 -12.99 -7.68 -20.68
C SER A 12 -13.25 -8.65 -19.53
N GLU A 13 -12.31 -9.54 -19.24
CA GLU A 13 -12.40 -10.52 -18.14
C GLU A 13 -12.48 -9.82 -16.78
N LYS A 14 -11.65 -8.80 -16.56
CA LYS A 14 -11.67 -8.02 -15.32
C LYS A 14 -12.96 -7.21 -15.16
N ARG A 15 -13.52 -6.70 -16.26
CA ARG A 15 -14.85 -6.05 -16.25
C ARG A 15 -15.94 -7.03 -15.80
N VAL A 16 -15.93 -8.26 -16.31
CA VAL A 16 -16.91 -9.29 -15.93
C VAL A 16 -16.75 -9.70 -14.47
N ALA A 17 -15.53 -9.87 -13.99
CA ALA A 17 -15.26 -10.16 -12.58
C ALA A 17 -15.78 -9.03 -11.65
N LEU A 18 -15.59 -7.78 -12.05
CA LEU A 18 -16.11 -6.62 -11.30
C LEU A 18 -17.64 -6.59 -11.28
N ASP A 19 -18.29 -6.94 -12.39
CA ASP A 19 -19.76 -7.06 -12.46
C ASP A 19 -20.27 -8.09 -11.46
N GLN A 20 -19.66 -9.28 -11.44
CA GLN A 20 -20.04 -10.35 -10.51
C GLN A 20 -19.84 -9.93 -9.05
N LEU A 21 -18.71 -9.29 -8.74
CA LEU A 21 -18.42 -8.79 -7.40
C LEU A 21 -19.43 -7.74 -6.96
N SER A 22 -19.77 -6.80 -7.86
CA SER A 22 -20.76 -5.75 -7.61
C SER A 22 -22.15 -6.33 -7.28
N GLN A 23 -22.56 -7.38 -7.99
CA GLN A 23 -23.82 -8.09 -7.74
C GLN A 23 -23.80 -8.80 -6.39
N ALA A 24 -22.73 -9.54 -6.09
CA ALA A 24 -22.58 -10.27 -4.82
C ALA A 24 -22.58 -9.33 -3.61
N MET A 25 -21.95 -8.16 -3.74
CA MET A 25 -21.86 -7.15 -2.68
C MET A 25 -23.06 -6.20 -2.64
N GLN A 26 -23.99 -6.28 -3.60
CA GLN A 26 -25.13 -5.36 -3.76
C GLN A 26 -24.67 -3.88 -3.84
N ARG A 27 -23.59 -3.63 -4.58
CA ARG A 27 -22.99 -2.30 -4.75
C ARG A 27 -22.82 -1.99 -6.22
N ASP A 28 -22.73 -0.71 -6.57
CA ASP A 28 -22.43 -0.33 -7.95
C ASP A 28 -20.93 -0.48 -8.26
N ARG A 29 -20.61 -0.60 -9.55
CA ARG A 29 -19.21 -0.68 -10.01
C ARG A 29 -18.40 0.52 -9.57
N SER A 30 -19.00 1.70 -9.61
CA SER A 30 -18.35 2.96 -9.27
C SER A 30 -17.84 2.95 -7.83
N THR A 31 -18.60 2.38 -6.90
CA THR A 31 -18.23 2.24 -5.49
C THR A 31 -17.03 1.31 -5.36
N LEU A 32 -17.06 0.14 -5.99
CA LEU A 32 -15.93 -0.81 -5.94
C LEU A 32 -14.66 -0.23 -6.59
N ILE A 33 -14.81 0.50 -7.70
CA ILE A 33 -13.68 1.16 -8.37
C ILE A 33 -13.10 2.25 -7.48
N ASN A 34 -13.94 3.08 -6.84
CA ASN A 34 -13.47 4.11 -5.92
C ASN A 34 -12.76 3.49 -4.72
N GLU A 35 -13.31 2.43 -4.11
CA GLU A 35 -12.66 1.74 -2.99
C GLU A 35 -11.30 1.13 -3.38
N ALA A 36 -11.21 0.56 -4.57
CA ALA A 36 -9.95 0.04 -5.10
C ALA A 36 -8.92 1.16 -5.35
N ILE A 37 -9.36 2.30 -5.87
CA ILE A 37 -8.52 3.48 -6.09
C ILE A 37 -8.05 4.04 -4.75
N ASP A 38 -8.95 4.21 -3.78
CA ASP A 38 -8.63 4.70 -2.43
C ASP A 38 -7.59 3.81 -1.76
N SER A 39 -7.79 2.49 -1.82
CA SER A 39 -6.85 1.51 -1.27
C SER A 39 -5.47 1.59 -1.95
N TYR A 40 -5.44 1.78 -3.28
CA TYR A 40 -4.21 1.89 -4.03
C TYR A 40 -3.47 3.21 -3.71
N LEU A 41 -4.20 4.31 -3.62
CA LEU A 41 -3.64 5.62 -3.26
C LEU A 41 -3.11 5.61 -1.83
N GLU A 42 -3.88 5.10 -0.87
CA GLU A 42 -3.47 5.01 0.53
C GLU A 42 -2.17 4.20 0.68
N LEU A 43 -2.11 3.03 0.04
CA LEU A 43 -0.92 2.19 0.03
C LEU A 43 0.32 2.95 -0.45
N HIS A 44 0.19 3.70 -1.56
CA HIS A 44 1.32 4.41 -2.14
C HIS A 44 1.65 5.72 -1.44
N TYR A 45 0.66 6.45 -0.92
CA TYR A 45 0.90 7.69 -0.18
C TYR A 45 1.69 7.44 1.08
N TRP A 46 1.35 6.42 1.86
CA TRP A 46 2.14 6.05 3.03
C TRP A 46 3.59 5.69 2.67
N GLN A 47 3.79 4.95 1.57
CA GLN A 47 5.14 4.59 1.10
C GLN A 47 5.95 5.82 0.70
N VAL A 48 5.36 6.70 -0.11
CA VAL A 48 6.03 7.91 -0.61
C VAL A 48 6.35 8.85 0.56
N GLU A 49 5.43 9.04 1.49
CA GLU A 49 5.65 9.85 2.68
C GLU A 49 6.80 9.30 3.52
N LEU A 50 6.82 7.99 3.77
CA LEU A 50 7.88 7.35 4.56
C LEU A 50 9.24 7.45 3.86
N ILE A 51 9.30 7.23 2.54
CA ILE A 51 10.53 7.37 1.76
C ILE A 51 11.06 8.79 1.87
N ASN A 52 10.21 9.79 1.63
CA ASN A 52 10.60 11.20 1.69
C ASN A 52 11.09 11.59 3.10
N LYS A 53 10.40 11.12 4.13
CA LYS A 53 10.80 11.35 5.53
C LYS A 53 12.18 10.73 5.82
N ARG A 54 12.40 9.48 5.43
CA ARG A 54 13.68 8.78 5.67
C ARG A 54 14.82 9.39 4.85
N LEU A 55 14.55 9.84 3.63
CA LEU A 55 15.52 10.55 2.80
C LEU A 55 15.93 11.88 3.45
N ALA A 56 14.96 12.65 3.97
CA ALA A 56 15.24 13.88 4.69
C ALA A 56 16.08 13.65 5.96
N SER A 57 15.74 12.64 6.75
CA SER A 57 16.53 12.18 7.91
C SER A 57 17.98 11.82 7.54
N ALA A 58 18.16 11.03 6.48
CA ALA A 58 19.49 10.64 6.02
C ALA A 58 20.30 11.87 5.53
N ASN A 59 19.66 12.77 4.79
CA ASN A 59 20.29 14.02 4.33
C ASN A 59 20.64 14.96 5.48
N ALA A 60 19.87 14.93 6.58
CA ALA A 60 20.16 15.66 7.81
C ALA A 60 21.29 15.02 8.66
N GLY A 61 21.84 13.89 8.23
CA GLY A 61 22.91 13.19 8.94
C GLY A 61 22.42 12.37 10.14
N GLU A 62 21.14 11.96 10.17
CA GLU A 62 20.64 11.05 11.20
C GLU A 62 21.45 9.75 11.17
N VAL A 63 22.10 9.42 12.29
CA VAL A 63 22.97 8.25 12.40
C VAL A 63 22.12 6.98 12.37
N GLY A 64 22.43 6.09 11.44
CA GLY A 64 21.78 4.79 11.33
C GLY A 64 22.19 3.83 12.45
N VAL A 65 21.66 2.61 12.40
CA VAL A 65 22.05 1.53 13.32
C VAL A 65 23.34 0.88 12.80
N GLU A 66 24.30 0.69 13.69
CA GLU A 66 25.55 0.01 13.38
C GLU A 66 25.31 -1.43 12.91
N HIS A 67 26.13 -1.89 11.96
CA HIS A 67 25.98 -3.21 11.34
C HIS A 67 25.94 -4.34 12.38
N SER A 68 26.80 -4.28 13.40
CA SER A 68 26.88 -5.29 14.46
C SER A 68 25.58 -5.38 15.28
N GLU A 69 24.95 -4.25 15.53
CA GLU A 69 23.70 -4.15 16.28
C GLU A 69 22.51 -4.69 15.48
N VAL A 70 22.47 -4.45 14.17
CA VAL A 70 21.45 -5.03 13.27
C VAL A 70 21.43 -6.55 13.39
N PHE A 71 22.59 -7.21 13.30
CA PHE A 71 22.68 -8.67 13.40
C PHE A 71 22.43 -9.21 14.81
N ALA A 72 22.79 -8.46 15.86
CA ALA A 72 22.47 -8.83 17.23
C ALA A 72 20.95 -8.87 17.44
N ASN A 73 20.23 -7.85 16.96
CA ASN A 73 18.77 -7.76 17.07
C ASN A 73 18.06 -8.82 16.21
N LEU A 74 18.56 -9.10 15.01
CA LEU A 74 18.04 -10.17 14.16
C LEU A 74 18.16 -11.55 14.85
N ARG A 75 19.32 -11.88 15.43
CA ARG A 75 19.55 -13.14 16.14
C ARG A 75 18.58 -13.32 17.32
N LYS A 76 18.38 -12.27 18.13
CA LYS A 76 17.41 -12.29 19.24
C LYS A 76 15.98 -12.60 18.76
N ARG A 77 15.54 -11.98 17.66
CA ARG A 77 14.20 -12.20 17.08
C ARG A 77 14.02 -13.63 16.56
N LEU A 78 15.05 -14.22 15.98
CA LEU A 78 15.01 -15.61 15.50
C LEU A 78 14.94 -16.59 16.66
N GLN A 79 15.72 -16.39 17.72
CA GLN A 79 15.68 -17.22 18.93
C GLN A 79 14.32 -17.18 19.62
N GLY A 80 13.69 -16.01 19.71
CA GLY A 80 12.35 -15.86 20.31
C GLY A 80 11.21 -16.48 19.49
N LYS A 81 11.45 -16.90 18.24
CA LYS A 81 10.48 -17.65 17.42
C LYS A 81 10.70 -19.17 17.42
N LEU A 82 11.86 -19.61 17.92
CA LEU A 82 12.26 -21.01 17.99
C LEU A 82 11.97 -21.64 19.36
N ASN A 83 11.61 -20.82 20.35
CA ASN A 83 11.06 -21.22 21.65
C ASN A 83 9.55 -21.00 21.65
#